data_AF-A0A917X7R4-F1
#
_entry.id   AF-A0A917X7R4-F1
#
_cell.length_a   1.000
_cell.length_b   1.000
_cell.length_c   1.000
_cell.angle_alpha   90.00
_cell.angle_beta   90.00
_cell.angle_gamma   90.00
#
_symmetry.space_group_name_H-M   'P 1'
#
loop_
_entity.id
_entity.type
_entity.pdbx_description
1 polymer ?
#
loop_
_entity_poly.entity_id
_entity_poly.type
_entity_poly.pdbx_seq_one_letter_code
_entity_poly.pdbx_strand_id
1 'polypeptide(L)'
;MDRRRSGYLRRVLVAAATAVLGTVILVPGVAAAGTGAITGYGGKCVDVASANSANGTQVQLWTCNGTNAQSWTVGTDGTIRALGKCLDVSGGSTANGAKVQIWDCNGTGAQQWVANAARDIVNPQANKCLDATGVSSADGTPLQIWDCGGGANQKWNVPGGGGGTGGFVVSEAQFNQMFPSRNSFYTYAGLTDAMKKYPAFATTGSDTVRKQEAAAFLANVSHETGGLVYINEINTANWPTYCDWSQPYGCPAGQSAYHGRGPIQLSWNFNYKAAGDALGVNLLNNPDLVATNSSISWQTGLWYWMTGTGGAGTTSHNAMVNGQGFGTTIRAINSIECNGGNPAQVQSRVNLYNQFVGILGVPAGGNLYC
;
A
#
# COMPACT_ATOMS: atom_id res chain seq x y z
N MET A 1 80.88 -29.65 17.59
CA MET A 1 79.44 -29.38 17.78
C MET A 1 79.33 -28.02 18.42
N ASP A 2 79.05 -27.03 17.58
CA ASP A 2 79.55 -25.67 17.69
C ASP A 2 78.57 -24.73 18.42
N ARG A 3 79.10 -23.92 19.32
CA ARG A 3 78.42 -22.76 19.92
C ARG A 3 78.54 -21.62 18.91
N ARG A 4 77.46 -20.93 18.55
CA ARG A 4 77.53 -19.48 18.25
C ARG A 4 76.14 -18.83 18.21
N ARG A 5 75.99 -17.83 19.09
CA ARG A 5 75.01 -16.76 19.02
C ARG A 5 75.41 -15.77 17.91
N SER A 6 74.44 -15.34 17.10
CA SER A 6 74.34 -14.02 16.44
C SER A 6 72.95 -14.02 15.77
N GLY A 7 72.00 -13.12 16.01
CA GLY A 7 72.13 -11.68 16.12
C GLY A 7 71.28 -11.06 15.01
N TYR A 8 70.02 -10.76 15.33
CA TYR A 8 69.13 -9.75 14.72
C TYR A 8 68.86 -9.75 13.20
N LEU A 9 67.67 -10.24 12.83
CA LEU A 9 66.92 -9.73 11.67
C LEU A 9 65.67 -9.01 12.19
N ARG A 10 65.65 -7.69 12.04
CA ARG A 10 64.50 -6.82 12.29
C ARG A 10 63.32 -7.30 11.46
N ARG A 11 62.25 -7.78 12.10
CA ARG A 11 60.93 -7.92 11.48
C ARG A 11 60.05 -6.77 11.93
N VAL A 12 59.55 -6.06 10.92
CA VAL A 12 58.59 -4.97 10.98
C VAL A 12 57.32 -5.44 11.71
N LEU A 13 56.95 -4.75 12.79
CA LEU A 13 55.62 -4.86 13.38
C LEU A 13 54.63 -4.15 12.45
N VAL A 14 53.90 -4.93 11.65
CA VAL A 14 52.65 -4.45 11.03
C VAL A 14 51.59 -4.51 12.13
N ALA A 15 51.15 -3.34 12.60
CA ALA A 15 49.98 -3.23 13.46
C ALA A 15 48.76 -3.73 12.68
N ALA A 16 48.20 -4.87 13.08
CA ALA A 16 46.90 -5.31 12.59
C ALA A 16 45.85 -4.39 13.19
N ALA A 17 45.40 -3.39 12.43
CA ALA A 17 44.19 -2.64 12.75
C ALA A 17 43.00 -3.60 12.59
N THR A 18 42.48 -4.10 13.71
CA THR A 18 41.19 -4.77 13.76
C THR A 18 40.11 -3.76 13.37
N ALA A 19 39.64 -3.83 12.13
CA ALA A 19 38.43 -3.16 11.72
C ALA A 19 37.25 -3.81 12.47
N VAL A 20 36.73 -3.11 13.49
CA VAL A 20 35.42 -3.42 14.05
C VAL A 20 34.42 -3.07 12.96
N LEU A 21 33.96 -4.07 12.21
CA LEU A 21 32.78 -3.95 11.36
C LEU A 21 31.59 -3.75 12.30
N GLY A 22 31.28 -2.49 12.60
CA GLY A 22 30.01 -2.14 13.22
C GLY A 22 28.89 -2.62 12.31
N THR A 23 28.11 -3.58 12.77
CA THR A 23 26.84 -3.95 12.15
C THR A 23 25.97 -2.70 12.06
N VAL A 24 25.82 -2.17 10.85
CA VAL A 24 24.69 -1.30 10.52
C VAL A 24 23.46 -2.20 10.64
N ILE A 25 22.78 -2.12 11.79
CA ILE A 25 21.44 -2.67 11.93
C ILE A 25 20.58 -1.82 10.99
N LEU A 26 20.29 -2.35 9.81
CA LEU A 26 19.21 -1.85 8.96
C LEU A 26 17.92 -2.11 9.75
N VAL A 27 17.47 -1.09 10.48
CA VAL A 27 16.11 -1.05 10.99
C VAL A 27 15.18 -1.17 9.77
N PRO A 28 14.18 -2.07 9.77
CA PRO A 28 13.24 -2.21 8.66
C PRO A 28 12.67 -0.83 8.32
N GLY A 29 12.73 -0.46 7.03
CA GLY A 29 12.23 0.82 6.54
C GLY A 29 10.77 1.01 6.96
N VAL A 30 10.57 1.92 7.89
CA VAL A 30 9.26 2.49 8.24
C VAL A 30 8.63 3.01 6.96
N ALA A 31 7.40 2.60 6.67
CA ALA A 31 6.65 3.09 5.51
C ALA A 31 6.71 4.62 5.46
N ALA A 32 7.09 5.17 4.32
CA ALA A 32 7.22 6.61 4.18
C ALA A 32 5.85 7.27 4.38
N ALA A 33 5.79 8.15 5.37
CA ALA A 33 4.74 9.12 5.54
C ALA A 33 4.48 9.87 4.21
N GLY A 34 3.21 10.08 3.86
CA GLY A 34 2.89 10.91 2.70
C GLY A 34 3.29 12.36 2.97
N THR A 35 4.22 12.91 2.20
CA THR A 35 4.61 14.33 2.29
C THR A 35 4.00 15.13 1.15
N GLY A 36 3.34 16.24 1.46
CA GLY A 36 2.78 17.15 0.47
C GLY A 36 1.75 18.12 1.05
N ALA A 37 1.01 18.80 0.18
CA ALA A 37 -0.05 19.70 0.62
C ALA A 37 -1.25 18.94 1.19
N ILE A 38 -1.76 19.39 2.34
CA ILE A 38 -3.11 19.08 2.77
C ILE A 38 -4.03 20.16 2.21
N THR A 39 -4.95 19.79 1.32
CA THR A 39 -5.89 20.72 0.69
C THR A 39 -7.29 20.55 1.27
N GLY A 40 -8.12 21.59 1.25
CA GLY A 40 -9.46 21.50 1.79
C GLY A 40 -10.37 22.63 1.35
N TYR A 41 -11.08 23.22 2.31
CA TYR A 41 -12.12 24.20 2.08
C TYR A 41 -11.69 25.34 1.13
N GLY A 42 -12.50 25.59 0.10
CA GLY A 42 -12.20 26.59 -0.93
C GLY A 42 -10.98 26.29 -1.82
N GLY A 43 -10.50 25.04 -1.85
CA GLY A 43 -9.29 24.64 -2.58
C GLY A 43 -7.99 25.17 -1.96
N LYS A 44 -8.05 25.61 -0.69
CA LYS A 44 -6.93 26.18 0.06
C LYS A 44 -6.10 25.09 0.71
N CYS A 45 -4.88 25.45 1.08
CA CYS A 45 -3.93 24.59 1.77
C CYS A 45 -3.95 24.85 3.27
N VAL A 46 -3.75 23.79 4.05
CA VAL A 46 -3.37 23.89 5.46
C VAL A 46 -1.96 24.47 5.53
N ASP A 47 -1.80 25.58 6.23
CA ASP A 47 -0.63 26.44 6.16
C ASP A 47 -0.15 26.83 7.57
N VAL A 48 1.16 26.76 7.81
CA VAL A 48 1.77 27.35 9.02
C VAL A 48 1.89 28.86 8.81
N ALA A 49 1.18 29.64 9.63
CA ALA A 49 1.10 31.08 9.44
C ALA A 49 2.47 31.75 9.31
N SER A 50 2.64 32.48 8.21
CA SER A 50 3.88 33.20 7.86
C SER A 50 5.13 32.31 7.80
N ALA A 51 4.98 31.00 7.60
CA ALA A 51 6.05 30.01 7.68
C ALA A 51 6.86 30.07 9.00
N ASN A 52 6.25 30.59 10.07
CA ASN A 52 6.94 30.77 11.35
C ASN A 52 7.05 29.44 12.09
N SER A 53 8.27 28.89 12.18
CA SER A 53 8.56 27.63 12.86
C SER A 53 8.64 27.74 14.38
N ALA A 54 8.12 28.79 15.02
CA ALA A 54 8.03 28.86 16.49
C ALA A 54 6.93 27.94 17.04
N ASN A 55 7.10 27.45 18.28
CA ASN A 55 6.04 26.74 18.98
C ASN A 55 4.85 27.67 19.22
N GLY A 56 3.64 27.16 18.98
CA GLY A 56 2.41 27.91 19.12
C GLY A 56 2.03 28.75 17.90
N THR A 57 2.78 28.68 16.79
CA THR A 57 2.34 29.31 15.54
C THR A 57 1.01 28.73 15.08
N GLN A 58 0.06 29.62 14.75
CA GLN A 58 -1.28 29.27 14.27
C GLN A 58 -1.20 28.52 12.93
N VAL A 59 -2.00 27.46 12.79
CA VAL A 59 -2.26 26.85 11.48
C VAL A 59 -3.50 27.51 10.88
N GLN A 60 -3.47 27.82 9.59
CA GLN A 60 -4.48 28.59 8.88
C GLN A 60 -4.79 27.98 7.51
N LEU A 61 -5.83 28.47 6.86
CA LEU A 61 -6.00 28.34 5.42
C LEU A 61 -5.19 29.40 4.69
N TRP A 62 -4.52 28.99 3.61
CA TRP A 62 -3.86 29.90 2.70
C TRP A 62 -3.94 29.40 1.27
N THR A 63 -3.86 30.31 0.30
CA THR A 63 -3.70 29.96 -1.11
C THR A 63 -2.51 29.02 -1.28
N CYS A 64 -2.72 27.90 -1.95
CA CYS A 64 -1.65 26.94 -2.19
C CYS A 64 -0.52 27.59 -2.98
N ASN A 65 0.68 27.63 -2.40
CA ASN A 65 1.85 28.33 -2.93
C ASN A 65 3.11 27.47 -3.00
N GLY A 66 3.03 26.19 -2.59
CA GLY A 66 4.12 25.22 -2.70
C GLY A 66 5.29 25.44 -1.73
N THR A 67 5.15 26.35 -0.75
CA THR A 67 6.18 26.58 0.26
C THR A 67 6.22 25.46 1.31
N ASN A 68 7.32 25.38 2.06
CA ASN A 68 7.45 24.42 3.16
C ASN A 68 6.42 24.62 4.29
N ALA A 69 5.79 25.81 4.37
CA ALA A 69 4.71 26.07 5.32
C ALA A 69 3.45 25.24 5.04
N GLN A 70 3.33 24.70 3.82
CA GLN A 70 2.21 23.89 3.34
C GLN A 70 2.62 22.44 3.04
N SER A 71 3.89 22.09 3.29
CA SER A 71 4.40 20.74 3.08
C SER A 71 4.26 19.94 4.37
N TRP A 72 3.24 19.10 4.42
CA TRP A 72 2.89 18.28 5.57
C TRP A 72 3.25 16.83 5.34
N THR A 73 3.87 16.20 6.33
CA THR A 73 4.17 14.79 6.40
C THR A 73 3.14 14.12 7.30
N VAL A 74 2.31 13.23 6.75
CA VAL A 74 1.32 12.44 7.50
C VAL A 74 1.97 11.13 7.94
N GLY A 75 2.38 11.09 9.21
CA GLY A 75 3.10 9.98 9.81
C GLY A 75 2.22 8.75 10.04
N THR A 76 2.80 7.56 9.91
CA THR A 76 2.16 6.30 10.31
C THR A 76 2.00 6.16 11.82
N ASP A 77 2.62 7.06 12.59
CA ASP A 77 2.52 7.14 14.05
C ASP A 77 1.43 8.09 14.55
N GLY A 78 0.49 8.45 13.66
CA GLY A 78 -0.66 9.30 13.98
C GLY A 78 -0.33 10.80 14.06
N THR A 79 0.91 11.22 13.84
CA THR A 79 1.26 12.64 13.81
C THR A 79 1.17 13.24 12.41
N ILE A 80 0.84 14.52 12.31
CA ILE A 80 0.91 15.31 11.07
C ILE A 80 1.97 16.39 11.28
N ARG A 81 2.96 16.52 10.39
CA ARG A 81 4.17 17.31 10.65
C ARG A 81 4.50 18.31 9.55
N ALA A 82 4.87 19.53 9.93
CA ALA A 82 5.45 20.52 9.02
C ALA A 82 6.55 21.30 9.73
N LEU A 83 7.55 21.76 8.98
CA LEU A 83 8.67 22.55 9.51
C LEU A 83 9.39 21.88 10.72
N GLY A 84 9.44 20.54 10.75
CA GLY A 84 10.04 19.77 11.84
C GLY A 84 9.20 19.70 13.13
N LYS A 85 7.95 20.15 13.11
CA LYS A 85 7.02 20.19 14.25
C LYS A 85 5.75 19.42 13.97
N CYS A 86 4.98 19.14 15.02
CA CYS A 86 3.71 18.41 14.96
C CYS A 86 2.51 19.36 14.95
N LEU A 87 1.47 19.01 14.19
CA LEU A 87 0.13 19.60 14.26
C LEU A 87 -0.45 19.30 15.64
N ASP A 88 -0.82 20.34 16.38
CA ASP A 88 -1.04 20.30 17.82
C ASP A 88 -2.32 21.05 18.19
N VAL A 89 -3.12 20.47 19.07
CA VAL A 89 -4.23 21.18 19.71
C VAL A 89 -3.71 21.92 20.93
N SER A 90 -3.84 23.25 20.93
CA SER A 90 -3.25 24.11 21.96
C SER A 90 -3.69 23.70 23.37
N GLY A 91 -2.70 23.42 24.23
CA GLY A 91 -2.89 22.99 25.61
C GLY A 91 -3.57 21.63 25.78
N GLY A 92 -3.67 20.82 24.70
CA GLY A 92 -4.41 19.56 24.71
C GLY A 92 -5.91 19.72 24.98
N SER A 93 -6.46 20.91 24.70
CA SER A 93 -7.86 21.21 24.93
C SER A 93 -8.80 20.28 24.16
N THR A 94 -9.94 19.95 24.74
CA THR A 94 -11.02 19.19 24.10
C THR A 94 -12.24 20.06 23.82
N ALA A 95 -12.14 21.39 23.95
CA ALA A 95 -13.24 22.31 23.70
C ALA A 95 -13.37 22.67 22.21
N ASN A 96 -14.60 22.94 21.76
CA ASN A 96 -14.83 23.53 20.43
C ASN A 96 -14.14 24.89 20.34
N GLY A 97 -13.54 25.16 19.18
CA GLY A 97 -12.81 26.40 18.93
C GLY A 97 -11.40 26.41 19.50
N ALA A 98 -10.92 25.31 20.08
CA ALA A 98 -9.53 25.23 20.51
C ALA A 98 -8.59 25.37 19.30
N LYS A 99 -7.59 26.24 19.46
CA LYS A 99 -6.61 26.58 18.44
C LYS A 99 -5.82 25.36 17.99
N VAL A 100 -5.68 25.19 16.68
CA VAL A 100 -4.70 24.28 16.09
C VAL A 100 -3.43 25.05 15.73
N GLN A 101 -2.30 24.52 16.18
CA GLN A 101 -0.97 25.14 16.09
C GLN A 101 0.08 24.13 15.66
N ILE A 102 1.33 24.58 15.48
CA ILE A 102 2.48 23.67 15.48
C ILE A 102 3.20 23.72 16.83
N TRP A 103 3.69 22.58 17.27
CA TRP A 103 4.48 22.44 18.49
C TRP A 103 5.55 21.36 18.31
N ASP A 104 6.62 21.41 19.10
CA ASP A 104 7.60 20.32 19.15
C ASP A 104 6.90 18.99 19.42
N CYS A 105 7.27 17.96 18.68
CA CYS A 105 6.65 16.65 18.83
C CYS A 105 6.96 16.10 20.23
N ASN A 106 5.93 15.90 21.05
CA ASN A 106 6.03 15.56 22.47
C ASN A 106 5.27 14.28 22.84
N GLY A 107 4.66 13.60 21.86
CA GLY A 107 4.01 12.30 22.04
C GLY A 107 2.65 12.35 22.75
N THR A 108 2.11 13.54 23.04
CA THR A 108 0.79 13.68 23.67
C THR A 108 -0.36 13.44 22.69
N GLY A 109 -1.55 13.14 23.22
CA GLY A 109 -2.76 12.98 22.40
C GLY A 109 -3.21 14.24 21.67
N ALA A 110 -2.73 15.43 22.08
CA ALA A 110 -2.93 16.70 21.38
C ALA A 110 -2.31 16.71 19.97
N GLN A 111 -1.35 15.83 19.71
CA GLN A 111 -0.61 15.74 18.44
C GLN A 111 -0.97 14.51 17.59
N GLN A 112 -1.99 13.77 18.04
CA GLN A 112 -2.48 12.57 17.39
C GLN A 112 -3.70 12.89 16.54
N TRP A 113 -3.68 12.43 15.30
CA TRP A 113 -4.69 12.72 14.29
C TRP A 113 -4.98 11.49 13.44
N VAL A 114 -6.25 11.34 13.06
CA VAL A 114 -6.73 10.28 12.17
C VAL A 114 -7.42 10.92 10.98
N ALA A 115 -6.85 10.77 9.80
CA ALA A 115 -7.53 11.08 8.55
C ALA A 115 -8.44 9.91 8.16
N ASN A 116 -9.74 10.15 7.95
CA ASN A 116 -10.71 9.10 7.63
C ASN A 116 -11.20 9.17 6.17
N ALA A 117 -11.96 8.15 5.74
CA ALA A 117 -12.51 8.08 4.38
C ALA A 117 -13.56 9.17 4.08
N ALA A 118 -14.16 9.76 5.12
CA ALA A 118 -15.06 10.90 4.99
C ALA A 118 -14.31 12.24 4.83
N ARG A 119 -12.98 12.20 4.70
CA ARG A 119 -12.06 13.34 4.60
C ARG A 119 -12.00 14.22 5.85
N ASP A 120 -12.38 13.69 7.01
CA ASP A 120 -12.12 14.37 8.26
C ASP A 120 -10.68 14.12 8.71
N ILE A 121 -10.06 15.11 9.35
CA ILE A 121 -8.84 14.93 10.14
C ILE A 121 -9.26 15.08 11.60
N VAL A 122 -9.32 13.96 12.33
CA VAL A 122 -9.91 13.88 13.68
C VAL A 122 -8.81 13.82 14.72
N ASN A 123 -8.87 14.63 15.77
CA ASN A 123 -8.07 14.43 16.97
C ASN A 123 -8.80 13.42 17.90
N PRO A 124 -8.26 12.21 18.15
CA PRO A 124 -8.96 11.19 18.92
C PRO A 124 -9.14 11.54 20.41
N GLN A 125 -8.20 12.30 21.00
CA GLN A 125 -8.30 12.73 22.41
C GLN A 125 -9.50 13.64 22.63
N ALA A 126 -9.74 14.58 21.71
CA ALA A 126 -10.85 15.51 21.77
C ALA A 126 -12.15 14.95 21.15
N ASN A 127 -12.05 13.90 20.33
CA ASN A 127 -13.12 13.41 19.45
C ASN A 127 -13.71 14.54 18.58
N LYS A 128 -12.83 15.35 17.97
CA LYS A 128 -13.18 16.55 17.21
C LYS A 128 -12.37 16.66 15.92
N CYS A 129 -12.94 17.33 14.93
CA CYS A 129 -12.39 17.47 13.59
C CYS A 129 -11.60 18.77 13.44
N LEU A 130 -10.54 18.73 12.63
CA LEU A 130 -9.87 19.92 12.09
C LEU A 130 -10.88 20.72 11.28
N ASP A 131 -11.03 21.99 11.63
CA ASP A 131 -12.12 22.85 11.18
C ASP A 131 -11.58 24.21 10.76
N ALA A 132 -12.00 24.70 9.59
CA ALA A 132 -11.78 26.08 9.19
C ALA A 132 -12.84 26.98 9.84
N THR A 133 -12.37 27.88 10.72
CA THR A 133 -13.23 28.70 11.58
C THR A 133 -14.21 29.54 10.78
N GLY A 134 -15.47 29.55 11.23
CA GLY A 134 -16.52 30.40 10.66
C GLY A 134 -16.93 30.02 9.23
N VAL A 135 -16.60 28.81 8.77
CA VAL A 135 -16.94 28.33 7.42
C VAL A 135 -16.40 29.30 6.34
N SER A 136 -15.24 29.91 6.62
CA SER A 136 -14.56 30.88 5.76
C SER A 136 -13.43 30.24 4.97
N SER A 137 -13.35 30.55 3.68
CA SER A 137 -12.26 30.11 2.78
C SER A 137 -11.28 31.24 2.45
N ALA A 138 -11.35 32.35 3.19
CA ALA A 138 -10.42 33.48 3.03
C ALA A 138 -9.01 33.09 3.49
N ASP A 139 -7.99 33.65 2.83
CA ASP A 139 -6.60 33.50 3.28
C ASP A 139 -6.44 34.08 4.69
N GLY A 140 -5.77 33.32 5.55
CA GLY A 140 -5.62 33.65 6.97
C GLY A 140 -6.75 33.14 7.86
N THR A 141 -7.74 32.42 7.32
CA THR A 141 -8.77 31.79 8.18
C THR A 141 -8.11 30.80 9.14
N PRO A 142 -8.21 30.98 10.47
CA PRO A 142 -7.59 30.08 11.43
C PRO A 142 -8.19 28.67 11.36
N LEU A 143 -7.36 27.67 11.63
CA LEU A 143 -7.84 26.32 11.91
C LEU A 143 -7.99 26.08 13.41
N GLN A 144 -9.05 25.36 13.75
CA GLN A 144 -9.44 25.00 15.10
C GLN A 144 -9.85 23.52 15.13
N ILE A 145 -10.16 22.99 16.32
CA ILE A 145 -10.96 21.77 16.44
C ILE A 145 -12.43 22.13 16.72
N TRP A 146 -13.34 21.37 16.13
CA TRP A 146 -14.77 21.50 16.35
C TRP A 146 -15.45 20.13 16.29
N ASP A 147 -16.66 20.01 16.82
CA ASP A 147 -17.47 18.82 16.63
C ASP A 147 -17.56 18.46 15.14
N CYS A 148 -17.38 17.16 14.85
CA CYS A 148 -17.43 16.65 13.50
C CYS A 148 -18.87 16.74 12.97
N GLY A 149 -19.14 17.78 12.17
CA GLY A 149 -20.46 18.07 11.60
C GLY A 149 -20.59 17.68 10.12
N GLY A 150 -19.49 17.26 9.48
CA GLY A 150 -19.48 16.83 8.08
C GLY A 150 -19.52 17.96 7.05
N GLY A 151 -19.51 19.23 7.50
CA GLY A 151 -19.45 20.41 6.63
C GLY A 151 -18.15 20.47 5.82
N ALA A 152 -18.20 21.13 4.66
CA ALA A 152 -17.06 21.24 3.74
C ALA A 152 -15.82 21.90 4.38
N ASN A 153 -16.02 22.73 5.41
CA ASN A 153 -14.96 23.38 6.18
C ASN A 153 -14.17 22.41 7.09
N GLN A 154 -14.58 21.14 7.17
CA GLN A 154 -13.91 20.07 7.91
C GLN A 154 -13.37 18.96 7.00
N LYS A 155 -13.39 19.17 5.68
CA LYS A 155 -13.00 18.17 4.69
C LYS A 155 -11.64 18.46 4.07
N TRP A 156 -10.74 17.48 4.18
CA TRP A 156 -9.33 17.61 3.85
C TRP A 156 -8.84 16.45 2.99
N ASN A 157 -8.05 16.75 1.96
CA ASN A 157 -7.32 15.78 1.17
C ASN A 157 -5.88 15.78 1.69
N VAL A 158 -5.46 14.68 2.30
CA VAL A 158 -4.12 14.54 2.86
C VAL A 158 -3.15 13.91 1.85
N PRO A 159 -1.87 14.29 1.85
CA PRO A 159 -0.87 13.66 1.00
C PRO A 159 -0.72 12.18 1.40
N GLY A 160 -0.86 11.28 0.42
CA GLY A 160 -0.76 9.83 0.64
C GLY A 160 -1.97 9.15 1.28
N GLY A 161 -3.02 9.88 1.69
CA GLY A 161 -4.27 9.33 2.24
C GLY A 161 -5.49 9.82 1.43
N GLY A 162 -6.18 8.89 0.78
CA GLY A 162 -7.16 9.16 -0.27
C GLY A 162 -8.27 10.16 0.07
N GLY A 163 -8.52 11.08 -0.89
CA GLY A 163 -9.61 12.06 -0.82
C GLY A 163 -10.01 12.75 -2.14
N GLY A 164 -9.73 12.18 -3.32
CA GLY A 164 -10.28 12.60 -4.63
C GLY A 164 -9.63 13.85 -5.23
N THR A 165 -8.85 13.77 -6.32
CA THR A 165 -9.15 13.11 -7.61
C THR A 165 -8.06 12.10 -8.00
N GLY A 166 -8.42 10.79 -8.10
CA GLY A 166 -7.51 9.72 -8.57
C GLY A 166 -7.05 8.67 -7.55
N GLY A 167 -7.71 8.54 -6.40
CA GLY A 167 -7.35 7.56 -5.35
C GLY A 167 -8.03 6.19 -5.49
N PHE A 168 -7.37 5.14 -5.00
CA PHE A 168 -7.91 3.76 -4.96
C PHE A 168 -9.24 3.68 -4.21
N VAL A 169 -10.18 2.87 -4.71
CA VAL A 169 -11.55 2.76 -4.20
C VAL A 169 -11.69 1.87 -2.95
N VAL A 170 -10.62 1.22 -2.51
CA VAL A 170 -10.55 0.44 -1.28
C VAL A 170 -9.66 1.18 -0.30
N SER A 171 -10.19 1.59 0.85
CA SER A 171 -9.38 2.18 1.92
C SER A 171 -8.50 1.15 2.63
N GLU A 172 -7.45 1.60 3.32
CA GLU A 172 -6.61 0.70 4.12
C GLU A 172 -7.40 -0.02 5.23
N ALA A 173 -8.37 0.65 5.85
CA ALA A 173 -9.26 0.03 6.84
C ALA A 173 -10.09 -1.11 6.23
N GLN A 174 -10.64 -0.91 5.03
CA GLN A 174 -11.37 -1.96 4.31
C GLN A 174 -10.44 -3.09 3.89
N PHE A 175 -9.22 -2.79 3.43
CA PHE A 175 -8.20 -3.79 3.14
C PHE A 175 -7.85 -4.62 4.39
N ASN A 176 -7.68 -3.97 5.55
CA ASN A 176 -7.44 -4.66 6.82
C ASN A 176 -8.65 -5.53 7.25
N GLN A 177 -9.87 -5.08 6.97
CA GLN A 177 -11.08 -5.86 7.22
C GLN A 177 -11.21 -7.08 6.29
N MET A 178 -10.80 -6.94 5.02
CA MET A 178 -10.76 -8.04 4.06
C MET A 178 -9.70 -9.10 4.43
N PHE A 179 -8.58 -8.67 5.01
CA PHE A 179 -7.42 -9.52 5.28
C PHE A 179 -6.91 -9.40 6.73
N PRO A 180 -7.70 -9.86 7.73
CA PRO A 180 -7.39 -9.69 9.13
C PRO A 180 -6.21 -10.55 9.62
N SER A 181 -5.92 -11.66 8.93
CA SER A 181 -4.87 -12.62 9.30
C SER A 181 -3.68 -12.60 8.35
N ARG A 182 -3.58 -11.60 7.46
CA ARG A 182 -2.53 -11.57 6.44
C ARG A 182 -1.13 -11.59 7.03
N ASN A 183 -0.22 -12.17 6.26
CA ASN A 183 1.20 -11.99 6.49
C ASN A 183 1.58 -10.50 6.33
N SER A 184 2.43 -9.99 7.21
CA SER A 184 2.89 -8.59 7.19
C SER A 184 3.64 -8.22 5.90
N PHE A 185 4.11 -9.21 5.15
CA PHE A 185 4.63 -9.04 3.79
C PHE A 185 3.66 -8.33 2.84
N TYR A 186 2.37 -8.62 2.93
CA TYR A 186 1.34 -8.01 2.07
C TYR A 186 0.86 -6.70 2.67
N THR A 187 1.48 -5.59 2.25
CA THR A 187 1.11 -4.25 2.74
C THR A 187 0.11 -3.58 1.81
N TYR A 188 -0.78 -2.77 2.37
CA TYR A 188 -1.68 -1.91 1.59
C TYR A 188 -0.87 -0.90 0.76
N ALA A 189 0.18 -0.32 1.34
CA ALA A 189 1.13 0.54 0.64
C ALA A 189 1.74 -0.15 -0.59
N GLY A 190 2.18 -1.41 -0.46
CA GLY A 190 2.70 -2.21 -1.57
C GLY A 190 1.71 -2.40 -2.71
N LEU A 191 0.43 -2.65 -2.40
CA LEU A 191 -0.64 -2.73 -3.39
C LEU A 191 -0.83 -1.38 -4.10
N THR A 192 -1.03 -0.29 -3.33
CA THR A 192 -1.26 1.03 -3.92
C THR A 192 -0.08 1.57 -4.73
N ASP A 193 1.15 1.18 -4.38
CA ASP A 193 2.34 1.50 -5.16
C ASP A 193 2.38 0.72 -6.47
N ALA A 194 2.09 -0.59 -6.43
CA ALA A 194 2.03 -1.43 -7.61
C ALA A 194 0.95 -0.98 -8.62
N MET A 195 -0.17 -0.45 -8.13
CA MET A 195 -1.24 0.10 -8.96
C MET A 195 -0.79 1.24 -9.89
N LYS A 196 0.26 2.00 -9.53
CA LYS A 196 0.77 3.09 -10.38
C LYS A 196 1.20 2.61 -11.77
N LYS A 197 1.57 1.33 -11.88
CA LYS A 197 1.96 0.69 -13.15
C LYS A 197 0.78 0.28 -14.01
N TYR A 198 -0.40 0.15 -13.41
CA TYR A 198 -1.64 -0.27 -14.07
C TYR A 198 -2.74 0.77 -13.83
N PRO A 199 -2.62 1.99 -14.43
CA PRO A 199 -3.48 3.12 -14.09
C PRO A 199 -4.96 2.92 -14.44
N ALA A 200 -5.32 1.90 -15.23
CA ALA A 200 -6.69 1.54 -15.57
C ALA A 200 -7.37 0.63 -14.52
N PHE A 201 -6.58 -0.06 -13.68
CA PHE A 201 -7.08 -0.96 -12.65
C PHE A 201 -7.87 -0.19 -11.58
N ALA A 202 -9.12 -0.59 -11.34
CA ALA A 202 -10.02 0.01 -10.35
C ALA A 202 -10.24 1.54 -10.53
N THR A 203 -9.99 2.06 -11.73
CA THR A 203 -10.20 3.46 -12.12
C THR A 203 -11.12 3.59 -13.33
N THR A 204 -11.45 2.48 -13.99
CA THR A 204 -12.26 2.44 -15.21
C THR A 204 -13.74 2.19 -14.89
N GLY A 205 -14.65 2.90 -15.57
CA GLY A 205 -16.09 2.76 -15.39
C GLY A 205 -16.69 3.56 -14.21
N SER A 206 -17.91 3.23 -13.80
CA SER A 206 -18.58 3.85 -12.65
C SER A 206 -17.90 3.47 -11.33
N ASP A 207 -18.13 4.22 -10.26
CA ASP A 207 -17.62 3.87 -8.92
C ASP A 207 -18.03 2.45 -8.49
N THR A 208 -19.23 2.01 -8.89
CA THR A 208 -19.69 0.63 -8.69
C THR A 208 -18.78 -0.37 -9.39
N VAL A 209 -18.50 -0.17 -10.69
CA VAL A 209 -17.63 -1.06 -11.47
C VAL A 209 -16.21 -1.08 -10.92
N ARG A 210 -15.66 0.08 -10.54
CA ARG A 210 -14.32 0.18 -9.92
C ARG A 210 -14.23 -0.62 -8.62
N LYS A 211 -15.22 -0.49 -7.75
CA LYS A 211 -15.29 -1.25 -6.49
C LYS A 211 -15.52 -2.74 -6.72
N GLN A 212 -16.35 -3.11 -7.70
CA GLN A 212 -16.55 -4.50 -8.10
C GLN A 212 -15.25 -5.11 -8.63
N GLU A 213 -14.50 -4.40 -9.47
CA GLU A 213 -13.20 -4.87 -9.96
C GLU A 213 -12.20 -5.04 -8.81
N ALA A 214 -12.08 -4.05 -7.92
CA ALA A 214 -11.18 -4.13 -6.78
C ALA A 214 -11.53 -5.32 -5.86
N ALA A 215 -12.82 -5.51 -5.55
CA ALA A 215 -13.30 -6.66 -4.78
C ALA A 215 -13.02 -7.99 -5.50
N ALA A 216 -13.21 -8.05 -6.82
CA ALA A 216 -12.98 -9.26 -7.61
C ALA A 216 -11.51 -9.67 -7.62
N PHE A 217 -10.61 -8.70 -7.79
CA PHE A 217 -9.17 -8.92 -7.69
C PHE A 217 -8.79 -9.44 -6.31
N LEU A 218 -9.17 -8.71 -5.25
CA LEU A 218 -8.83 -9.05 -3.88
C LEU A 218 -9.45 -10.39 -3.43
N ALA A 219 -10.65 -10.74 -3.89
CA ALA A 219 -11.30 -12.01 -3.56
C ALA A 219 -10.57 -13.21 -4.18
N ASN A 220 -10.14 -13.10 -5.45
CA ASN A 220 -9.30 -14.13 -6.05
C ASN A 220 -7.95 -14.23 -5.35
N VAL A 221 -7.31 -13.09 -5.04
CA VAL A 221 -6.07 -13.06 -4.26
C VAL A 221 -6.23 -13.76 -2.91
N SER A 222 -7.33 -13.47 -2.20
CA SER A 222 -7.68 -14.13 -0.94
C SER A 222 -7.80 -15.63 -1.11
N HIS A 223 -8.42 -16.09 -2.20
CA HIS A 223 -8.56 -17.50 -2.48
C HIS A 223 -7.20 -18.19 -2.72
N GLU A 224 -6.35 -17.60 -3.57
CA GLU A 224 -5.03 -18.17 -3.92
C GLU A 224 -4.08 -18.28 -2.71
N THR A 225 -4.21 -17.38 -1.74
CA THR A 225 -3.22 -17.19 -0.67
C THR A 225 -3.74 -17.54 0.72
N GLY A 226 -4.97 -18.05 0.82
CA GLY A 226 -5.62 -18.28 2.11
C GLY A 226 -5.80 -16.99 2.92
N GLY A 227 -6.26 -15.91 2.28
CA GLY A 227 -6.44 -14.60 2.91
C GLY A 227 -5.12 -13.84 3.13
N LEU A 228 -4.19 -13.94 2.17
CA LEU A 228 -2.84 -13.36 2.22
C LEU A 228 -1.98 -13.92 3.38
N VAL A 229 -2.31 -15.09 3.90
CA VAL A 229 -1.51 -15.78 4.93
C VAL A 229 -0.23 -16.35 4.31
N TYR A 230 -0.33 -16.92 3.11
CA TYR A 230 0.75 -17.63 2.45
C TYR A 230 1.39 -16.76 1.36
N ILE A 231 2.72 -16.67 1.41
CA ILE A 231 3.54 -15.99 0.38
C ILE A 231 3.92 -16.94 -0.75
N ASN A 232 4.21 -18.19 -0.38
CA ASN A 232 4.64 -19.26 -1.28
C ASN A 232 3.63 -20.39 -1.25
N GLU A 233 3.58 -21.17 -2.32
CA GLU A 233 2.86 -22.44 -2.40
C GLU A 233 3.27 -23.38 -1.26
N ILE A 234 2.27 -23.87 -0.53
CA ILE A 234 2.47 -24.71 0.65
C ILE A 234 2.98 -26.10 0.29
N ASN A 235 2.46 -26.68 -0.80
CA ASN A 235 2.82 -28.04 -1.19
C ASN A 235 4.17 -28.06 -1.93
N THR A 236 5.25 -28.16 -1.14
CA THR A 236 6.62 -28.16 -1.66
C THR A 236 6.94 -29.34 -2.57
N ALA A 237 6.18 -30.44 -2.51
CA ALA A 237 6.34 -31.59 -3.38
C ALA A 237 6.04 -31.25 -4.86
N ASN A 238 5.19 -30.24 -5.11
CA ASN A 238 4.87 -29.79 -6.47
C ASN A 238 5.93 -28.86 -7.06
N TRP A 239 6.83 -28.29 -6.26
CA TRP A 239 7.74 -27.25 -6.75
C TRP A 239 8.56 -27.62 -8.00
N PRO A 240 9.06 -28.88 -8.15
CA PRO A 240 9.77 -29.29 -9.37
C PRO A 240 8.92 -29.37 -10.64
N THR A 241 7.58 -29.32 -10.55
CA THR A 241 6.68 -29.47 -11.71
C THR A 241 6.57 -28.20 -12.55
N TYR A 242 6.88 -27.04 -11.97
CA TYR A 242 6.68 -25.74 -12.60
C TYR A 242 7.82 -25.28 -13.52
N CYS A 243 8.66 -26.23 -13.95
CA CYS A 243 9.70 -25.98 -14.92
C CYS A 243 9.30 -26.61 -16.26
N ASP A 244 8.90 -25.77 -17.21
CA ASP A 244 8.68 -26.20 -18.58
C ASP A 244 10.00 -26.15 -19.36
N TRP A 245 10.61 -27.32 -19.56
CA TRP A 245 11.85 -27.50 -20.31
C TRP A 245 11.69 -27.34 -21.83
N SER A 246 10.46 -27.26 -22.35
CA SER A 246 10.24 -26.95 -23.76
C SER A 246 10.54 -25.48 -24.09
N GLN A 247 10.59 -24.61 -23.08
CA GLN A 247 10.93 -23.20 -23.25
C GLN A 247 12.43 -23.04 -23.60
N PRO A 248 12.78 -22.23 -24.61
CA PRO A 248 14.17 -22.09 -25.07
C PRO A 248 15.11 -21.48 -24.02
N TYR A 249 14.55 -20.76 -23.04
CA TYR A 249 15.29 -20.17 -21.92
C TYR A 249 15.37 -21.09 -20.68
N GLY A 250 14.72 -22.26 -20.71
CA GLY A 250 14.76 -23.25 -19.64
C GLY A 250 14.39 -22.69 -18.27
N CYS A 251 15.11 -23.16 -17.26
CA CYS A 251 14.86 -22.89 -15.84
C CYS A 251 16.14 -22.45 -15.12
N PRO A 252 16.69 -21.25 -15.43
CA PRO A 252 18.00 -20.82 -14.94
C PRO A 252 18.10 -20.65 -13.42
N ALA A 253 17.00 -20.30 -12.74
CA ALA A 253 16.95 -20.27 -11.28
C ALA A 253 16.88 -21.66 -10.61
N GLY A 254 16.78 -22.74 -11.40
CA GLY A 254 16.64 -24.12 -10.92
C GLY A 254 15.25 -24.71 -11.17
N GLN A 255 15.17 -26.04 -11.25
CA GLN A 255 13.94 -26.77 -11.59
C GLN A 255 12.78 -26.46 -10.61
N SER A 256 13.08 -26.34 -9.32
CA SER A 256 12.06 -26.12 -8.27
C SER A 256 11.78 -24.65 -7.97
N ALA A 257 12.34 -23.72 -8.76
CA ALA A 257 12.36 -22.30 -8.43
C ALA A 257 11.12 -21.52 -8.89
N TYR A 258 10.20 -22.13 -9.65
CA TYR A 258 9.05 -21.45 -10.27
C TYR A 258 7.69 -21.88 -9.70
N HIS A 259 7.68 -22.36 -8.47
CA HIS A 259 6.48 -22.62 -7.68
C HIS A 259 5.68 -21.35 -7.41
N GLY A 260 4.41 -21.51 -7.00
CA GLY A 260 3.50 -20.38 -6.77
C GLY A 260 4.01 -19.38 -5.74
N ARG A 261 4.05 -18.09 -6.10
CA ARG A 261 4.37 -16.99 -5.16
C ARG A 261 3.45 -15.79 -5.31
N GLY A 262 3.29 -15.05 -4.23
CA GLY A 262 2.63 -13.75 -4.24
C GLY A 262 1.11 -13.84 -4.34
N PRO A 263 0.43 -12.71 -4.61
CA PRO A 263 -1.02 -12.58 -4.43
C PRO A 263 -1.84 -13.43 -5.41
N ILE A 264 -1.29 -13.78 -6.58
CA ILE A 264 -1.95 -14.64 -7.56
C ILE A 264 -1.29 -16.03 -7.68
N GLN A 265 -0.39 -16.36 -6.74
CA GLN A 265 0.40 -17.59 -6.79
C GLN A 265 1.05 -17.79 -8.17
N LEU A 266 1.82 -16.79 -8.64
CA LEU A 266 2.52 -16.83 -9.92
C LEU A 266 3.37 -18.10 -10.00
N SER A 267 3.08 -18.98 -10.96
CA SER A 267 3.77 -20.26 -11.15
C SER A 267 4.22 -20.42 -12.60
N TRP A 268 5.17 -21.32 -12.85
CA TRP A 268 5.78 -21.64 -14.14
C TRP A 268 6.83 -20.66 -14.67
N ASN A 269 7.97 -21.19 -15.12
CA ASN A 269 9.10 -20.41 -15.67
C ASN A 269 8.68 -19.42 -16.77
N PHE A 270 7.75 -19.81 -17.66
CA PHE A 270 7.28 -18.91 -18.72
C PHE A 270 6.46 -17.72 -18.19
N ASN A 271 5.69 -17.88 -17.11
CA ASN A 271 4.96 -16.77 -16.49
C ASN A 271 5.91 -15.85 -15.74
N TYR A 272 6.91 -16.40 -15.03
CA TYR A 272 7.97 -15.59 -14.41
C TYR A 272 8.74 -14.78 -15.46
N LYS A 273 9.03 -15.37 -16.64
CA LYS A 273 9.63 -14.64 -17.76
C LYS A 273 8.72 -13.52 -18.27
N ALA A 274 7.47 -13.82 -18.58
CA ALA A 274 6.53 -12.86 -19.15
C ALA A 274 6.22 -11.70 -18.17
N ALA A 275 5.99 -12.01 -16.90
CA ALA A 275 5.81 -11.01 -15.85
C ALA A 275 7.09 -10.16 -15.69
N GLY A 276 8.25 -10.81 -15.65
CA GLY A 276 9.53 -10.11 -15.53
C GLY A 276 9.78 -9.11 -16.65
N ASP A 277 9.54 -9.53 -17.90
CA ASP A 277 9.67 -8.65 -19.08
C ASP A 277 8.73 -7.45 -18.99
N ALA A 278 7.45 -7.68 -18.67
CA ALA A 278 6.45 -6.61 -18.53
C ALA A 278 6.78 -5.65 -17.37
N LEU A 279 7.39 -6.17 -16.31
CA LEU A 279 7.75 -5.40 -15.13
C LEU A 279 9.12 -4.73 -15.23
N GLY A 280 9.96 -5.10 -16.20
CA GLY A 280 11.35 -4.65 -16.27
C GLY A 280 12.21 -5.21 -15.13
N VAL A 281 11.87 -6.40 -14.63
CA VAL A 281 12.55 -7.08 -13.51
C VAL A 281 12.90 -8.49 -13.97
N ASN A 282 14.15 -8.94 -13.77
CA ASN A 282 14.58 -10.28 -14.21
C ASN A 282 14.06 -11.40 -13.26
N LEU A 283 12.76 -11.65 -13.29
CA LEU A 283 12.07 -12.65 -12.47
C LEU A 283 12.36 -14.09 -12.91
N LEU A 284 12.78 -14.32 -14.16
CA LEU A 284 13.20 -15.65 -14.61
C LEU A 284 14.47 -16.10 -13.86
N ASN A 285 15.46 -15.22 -13.68
CA ASN A 285 16.67 -15.58 -12.93
C ASN A 285 16.54 -15.32 -11.41
N ASN A 286 15.59 -14.47 -11.00
CA ASN A 286 15.42 -14.07 -9.60
C ASN A 286 13.94 -14.22 -9.16
N PRO A 287 13.36 -15.44 -9.19
CA PRO A 287 11.94 -15.65 -8.91
C PRO A 287 11.57 -15.34 -7.45
N ASP A 288 12.51 -15.42 -6.51
CA ASP A 288 12.30 -15.11 -5.10
C ASP A 288 11.99 -13.63 -4.84
N LEU A 289 12.23 -12.73 -5.80
CA LEU A 289 11.80 -11.33 -5.69
C LEU A 289 10.29 -11.21 -5.49
N VAL A 290 9.50 -12.15 -6.02
CA VAL A 290 8.04 -12.18 -5.83
C VAL A 290 7.64 -12.49 -4.37
N ALA A 291 8.50 -13.19 -3.62
CA ALA A 291 8.29 -13.52 -2.21
C ALA A 291 9.05 -12.63 -1.22
N THR A 292 9.97 -11.79 -1.69
CA THR A 292 10.84 -10.95 -0.84
C THR A 292 10.62 -9.46 -1.04
N ASN A 293 9.93 -9.03 -2.10
CA ASN A 293 9.56 -7.65 -2.34
C ASN A 293 8.04 -7.51 -2.55
N SER A 294 7.38 -6.86 -1.58
CA SER A 294 5.92 -6.69 -1.56
C SER A 294 5.38 -5.95 -2.78
N SER A 295 6.05 -4.87 -3.24
CA SER A 295 5.62 -4.12 -4.42
C SER A 295 5.75 -4.97 -5.69
N ILE A 296 6.87 -5.69 -5.87
CA ILE A 296 7.03 -6.64 -6.99
C ILE A 296 5.96 -7.73 -6.95
N SER A 297 5.66 -8.26 -5.76
CA SER A 297 4.61 -9.27 -5.55
C SER A 297 3.24 -8.76 -6.01
N TRP A 298 2.85 -7.56 -5.59
CA TRP A 298 1.59 -6.95 -6.04
C TRP A 298 1.60 -6.62 -7.53
N GLN A 299 2.73 -6.20 -8.08
CA GLN A 299 2.87 -5.95 -9.51
C GLN A 299 2.66 -7.22 -10.34
N THR A 300 3.10 -8.41 -9.89
CA THR A 300 2.84 -9.66 -10.63
C THR A 300 1.36 -10.06 -10.58
N GLY A 301 0.68 -9.84 -9.45
CA GLY A 301 -0.76 -10.04 -9.34
C GLY A 301 -1.55 -9.13 -10.29
N LEU A 302 -1.23 -7.83 -10.28
CA LEU A 302 -1.87 -6.86 -11.17
C LEU A 302 -1.51 -7.11 -12.64
N TRP A 303 -0.26 -7.48 -12.95
CA TRP A 303 0.13 -7.90 -14.29
C TRP A 303 -0.80 -9.00 -14.81
N TYR A 304 -0.96 -10.08 -14.05
CA TYR A 304 -1.83 -11.19 -14.46
C TYR A 304 -3.28 -10.73 -14.62
N TRP A 305 -3.81 -9.95 -13.67
CA TRP A 305 -5.17 -9.43 -13.74
C TRP A 305 -5.45 -8.58 -14.99
N MET A 306 -4.47 -7.77 -15.38
CA MET A 306 -4.60 -6.79 -16.46
C MET A 306 -4.27 -7.38 -17.84
N THR A 307 -3.44 -8.43 -17.92
CA THR A 307 -2.96 -8.97 -19.20
C THR A 307 -3.20 -10.47 -19.40
N GLY A 308 -3.39 -11.23 -18.33
CA GLY A 308 -3.65 -12.67 -18.40
C GLY A 308 -5.09 -12.98 -18.81
N THR A 309 -5.26 -13.79 -19.85
CA THR A 309 -6.58 -14.18 -20.36
C THR A 309 -6.99 -15.61 -19.98
N GLY A 310 -6.01 -16.46 -19.66
CA GLY A 310 -6.19 -17.86 -19.31
C GLY A 310 -7.21 -18.58 -20.20
N GLY A 311 -8.06 -19.41 -19.58
CA GLY A 311 -9.11 -20.12 -20.30
C GLY A 311 -10.37 -19.29 -20.62
N ALA A 312 -10.39 -17.98 -20.30
CA ALA A 312 -11.53 -17.12 -20.57
C ALA A 312 -11.45 -16.41 -21.93
N GLY A 313 -10.25 -16.30 -22.52
CA GLY A 313 -10.04 -15.53 -23.75
C GLY A 313 -10.16 -14.01 -23.60
N THR A 314 -10.32 -13.52 -22.35
CA THR A 314 -10.42 -12.11 -21.97
C THR A 314 -9.73 -11.92 -20.62
N THR A 315 -9.24 -10.71 -20.34
CA THR A 315 -8.57 -10.42 -19.07
C THR A 315 -9.59 -10.26 -17.94
N SER A 316 -9.17 -10.51 -16.71
CA SER A 316 -10.04 -10.29 -15.55
C SER A 316 -10.47 -8.82 -15.41
N HIS A 317 -9.59 -7.87 -15.75
CA HIS A 317 -9.94 -6.46 -15.89
C HIS A 317 -11.10 -6.23 -16.85
N ASN A 318 -10.98 -6.71 -18.10
CA ASN A 318 -12.00 -6.56 -19.11
C ASN A 318 -13.30 -7.29 -18.74
N ALA A 319 -13.20 -8.43 -18.06
CA ALA A 319 -14.35 -9.16 -17.57
C ALA A 319 -15.20 -8.34 -16.61
N MET A 320 -14.56 -7.61 -15.69
CA MET A 320 -15.26 -6.76 -14.74
C MET A 320 -15.76 -5.46 -15.39
N VAL A 321 -14.90 -4.77 -16.14
CA VAL A 321 -15.24 -3.46 -16.75
C VAL A 321 -16.33 -3.58 -17.81
N ASN A 322 -16.36 -4.67 -18.58
CA ASN A 322 -17.34 -4.89 -19.65
C ASN A 322 -18.58 -5.69 -19.19
N GLY A 323 -18.75 -5.92 -17.89
CA GLY A 323 -19.94 -6.59 -17.34
C GLY A 323 -20.06 -8.08 -17.69
N GLN A 324 -18.96 -8.76 -18.00
CA GLN A 324 -18.94 -10.21 -18.25
C GLN A 324 -19.09 -11.03 -16.96
N GLY A 325 -18.85 -10.40 -15.80
CA GLY A 325 -19.14 -10.93 -14.47
C GLY A 325 -17.97 -11.68 -13.82
N PHE A 326 -18.09 -11.87 -12.50
CA PHE A 326 -17.02 -12.41 -11.67
C PHE A 326 -16.58 -13.82 -12.07
N GLY A 327 -17.50 -14.67 -12.55
CA GLY A 327 -17.19 -16.02 -13.01
C GLY A 327 -16.21 -16.05 -14.18
N THR A 328 -16.21 -15.02 -15.03
CA THR A 328 -15.23 -14.87 -16.11
C THR A 328 -13.82 -14.63 -15.57
N THR A 329 -13.68 -13.94 -14.44
CA THR A 329 -12.38 -13.76 -13.76
C THR A 329 -11.85 -15.07 -13.18
N ILE A 330 -12.74 -15.91 -12.63
CA ILE A 330 -12.38 -17.26 -12.15
C ILE A 330 -11.85 -18.08 -13.32
N ARG A 331 -12.55 -18.06 -14.47
CA ARG A 331 -12.12 -18.76 -15.68
C ARG A 331 -10.78 -18.26 -16.23
N ALA A 332 -10.52 -16.96 -16.14
CA ALA A 332 -9.26 -16.37 -16.58
C ALA A 332 -8.08 -16.81 -15.68
N ILE A 333 -8.32 -16.98 -14.38
CA ILE A 333 -7.29 -17.34 -13.39
C ILE A 333 -7.08 -18.85 -13.33
N ASN A 334 -8.16 -19.62 -13.19
CA ASN A 334 -8.09 -21.08 -13.09
C ASN A 334 -9.30 -21.75 -13.77
N SER A 335 -9.24 -21.85 -15.10
CA SER A 335 -10.30 -22.46 -15.90
C SER A 335 -10.65 -23.91 -15.55
N ILE A 336 -9.77 -24.63 -14.85
CA ILE A 336 -9.98 -26.03 -14.43
C ILE A 336 -11.11 -26.14 -13.40
N GLU A 337 -11.38 -25.08 -12.63
CA GLU A 337 -12.47 -25.06 -11.64
C GLU A 337 -13.86 -24.95 -12.29
N CYS A 338 -13.92 -24.33 -13.47
CA CYS A 338 -15.17 -24.03 -14.17
C CYS A 338 -15.78 -25.26 -14.86
N ASN A 339 -17.01 -25.10 -15.39
CA ASN A 339 -17.77 -26.12 -16.12
C ASN A 339 -17.98 -27.41 -15.29
N GLY A 340 -18.10 -27.27 -13.97
CA GLY A 340 -18.26 -28.39 -13.05
C GLY A 340 -16.96 -29.08 -12.64
N GLY A 341 -15.79 -28.55 -13.02
CA GLY A 341 -14.49 -29.14 -12.67
C GLY A 341 -14.20 -29.10 -11.16
N ASN A 342 -14.50 -27.98 -10.49
CA ASN A 342 -14.44 -27.89 -9.03
C ASN A 342 -15.46 -26.88 -8.46
N PRO A 343 -16.74 -27.27 -8.34
CA PRO A 343 -17.80 -26.38 -7.86
C PRO A 343 -17.55 -25.80 -6.47
N ALA A 344 -16.85 -26.54 -5.60
CA ALA A 344 -16.54 -26.08 -4.24
C ALA A 344 -15.56 -24.89 -4.24
N GLN A 345 -14.55 -24.91 -5.11
CA GLN A 345 -13.60 -23.80 -5.22
C GLN A 345 -14.24 -22.57 -5.86
N VAL A 346 -15.06 -22.76 -6.90
CA VAL A 346 -15.86 -21.66 -7.49
C VAL A 346 -16.73 -21.02 -6.42
N GLN A 347 -17.45 -21.82 -5.61
CA GLN A 347 -18.28 -21.30 -4.52
C GLN A 347 -17.45 -20.55 -3.47
N SER A 348 -16.26 -21.04 -3.13
CA SER A 348 -15.34 -20.36 -2.21
C SER A 348 -14.94 -18.96 -2.72
N ARG A 349 -14.57 -18.84 -4.00
CA ARG A 349 -14.27 -17.54 -4.64
C ARG A 349 -15.48 -16.61 -4.63
N VAL A 350 -16.66 -17.13 -4.97
CA VAL A 350 -17.91 -16.34 -4.99
C VAL A 350 -18.27 -15.84 -3.59
N ASN A 351 -18.06 -16.65 -2.55
CA ASN A 351 -18.30 -16.25 -1.16
C ASN A 351 -17.39 -15.08 -0.75
N LEU A 352 -16.09 -15.18 -1.07
CA LEU A 352 -15.12 -14.10 -0.81
C LEU A 352 -15.48 -12.83 -1.59
N TYR A 353 -15.88 -12.97 -2.86
CA TYR A 353 -16.29 -11.83 -3.67
C TYR A 353 -17.52 -11.13 -3.07
N ASN A 354 -18.55 -11.88 -2.70
CA ASN A 354 -19.76 -11.35 -2.05
C ASN A 354 -19.43 -10.65 -0.73
N GLN A 355 -18.53 -11.21 0.08
CA GLN A 355 -18.06 -10.56 1.30
C GLN A 355 -17.39 -9.22 1.00
N PHE A 356 -16.51 -9.17 -0.02
CA PHE A 356 -15.71 -7.99 -0.31
C PHE A 356 -16.53 -6.87 -0.95
N VAL A 357 -17.47 -7.17 -1.86
CA VAL A 357 -18.41 -6.14 -2.35
C VAL A 357 -19.33 -5.63 -1.25
N GLY A 358 -19.68 -6.48 -0.27
CA GLY A 358 -20.38 -6.07 0.95
C GLY A 358 -19.59 -5.05 1.78
N ILE A 359 -18.28 -5.27 1.99
CA ILE A 359 -17.38 -4.32 2.67
C ILE A 359 -17.27 -2.98 1.90
N LEU A 360 -17.33 -3.03 0.56
CA LEU A 360 -17.24 -1.83 -0.28
C LEU A 360 -18.58 -1.12 -0.50
N GLY A 361 -19.68 -1.71 -0.03
CA GLY A 361 -21.03 -1.17 -0.14
C GLY A 361 -21.57 -1.13 -1.58
N VAL A 362 -21.29 -2.16 -2.39
CA VAL A 362 -21.76 -2.27 -3.78
C VAL A 362 -22.38 -3.64 -4.05
N PRO A 363 -23.30 -3.76 -5.03
CA PRO A 363 -23.83 -5.07 -5.43
C PRO A 363 -22.76 -5.92 -6.14
N ALA A 364 -22.91 -7.24 -6.09
CA ALA A 364 -22.01 -8.19 -6.76
C ALA A 364 -22.14 -8.18 -8.30
N GLY A 365 -23.26 -7.72 -8.85
CA GLY A 365 -23.55 -7.84 -10.28
C GLY A 365 -24.02 -9.26 -10.66
N GLY A 366 -23.98 -9.56 -11.95
CA GLY A 366 -24.42 -10.85 -12.52
C GLY A 366 -23.26 -11.79 -12.87
N ASN A 367 -23.59 -12.99 -13.36
CA ASN A 367 -22.64 -13.99 -13.88
C ASN A 367 -21.48 -14.29 -12.90
N LEU A 368 -21.82 -14.59 -11.64
CA LEU A 368 -20.84 -14.81 -10.58
C LEU A 368 -20.10 -16.14 -10.69
N TYR A 369 -20.69 -17.10 -11.39
CA TYR A 369 -20.19 -18.47 -11.48
C TYR A 369 -19.61 -18.77 -12.86
N CYS A 370 -18.73 -19.77 -12.89
CA CYS A 370 -18.30 -20.51 -14.05
C CYS A 370 -18.34 -22.01 -13.69
#